data_AF-A0AAJ2Y2Q1-F1
#
_entry.id   AF-A0AAJ2Y2Q1-F1
#
_cell.length_a   1.000
_cell.length_b   1.000
_cell.length_c   1.000
_cell.angle_alpha   90.00
_cell.angle_beta   90.00
_cell.angle_gamma   90.00
#
_symmetry.space_group_name_H-M   'P 1'
#
loop_
_entity.id
_entity.type
_entity.pdbx_description
1 polymer ?
#
loop_
_entity_poly.entity_id
_entity_poly.type
_entity_poly.pdbx_seq_one_letter_code
_entity_poly.pdbx_strand_id
1 'polypeptide(L)'
;MFEFPEESFNFIDPTDDGYRHINIYSKARTKLGRDLSNFSSHSFKLEPYGWFPSVETFYFWFLTGQKHDDLRKVSGAAAKAAANKYMHDRIEMTDDCISIIQDAICAKIIQNPELAERLRKSKLPFYHYYVYGGKVVDVSDEHDWFVKTFEDIRTVLKENNNE
;
A
#
# COMPACT_ATOMS: atom_id res chain seq x y z
N MET A 1 -15.53 -13.67 41.71
CA MET A 1 -15.94 -13.77 40.30
C MET A 1 -15.17 -12.67 39.59
N PHE A 2 -14.07 -13.04 38.91
CA PHE A 2 -13.24 -12.06 38.21
C PHE A 2 -13.93 -11.74 36.88
N GLU A 3 -14.44 -10.52 36.76
CA GLU A 3 -14.84 -9.96 35.47
C GLU A 3 -13.56 -9.66 34.71
N PHE A 4 -13.35 -10.36 33.60
CA PHE A 4 -12.34 -9.97 32.64
C PHE A 4 -12.88 -8.74 31.89
N PRO A 5 -12.12 -7.65 31.77
CA PRO A 5 -12.54 -6.55 30.94
C PRO A 5 -12.71 -7.07 29.51
N GLU A 6 -13.80 -6.66 28.83
CA GLU A 6 -13.95 -6.79 27.39
C GLU A 6 -12.90 -5.92 26.70
N GLU A 7 -11.63 -6.34 26.72
CA GLU A 7 -10.68 -5.88 25.73
C GLU A 7 -11.14 -6.47 24.40
N SER A 8 -11.77 -5.63 23.58
CA SER A 8 -12.04 -5.95 22.19
C SER A 8 -10.70 -6.13 21.47
N PHE A 9 -10.12 -7.33 21.55
CA PHE A 9 -9.13 -7.77 20.60
C PHE A 9 -9.83 -7.74 19.24
N ASN A 10 -9.55 -6.72 18.44
CA ASN A 10 -9.89 -6.71 17.02
C ASN A 10 -9.07 -7.82 16.36
N PHE A 11 -9.52 -9.05 16.53
CA PHE A 11 -8.88 -10.22 15.96
C PHE A 11 -9.10 -10.18 14.44
N ILE A 12 -8.04 -9.86 13.70
CA ILE A 12 -8.05 -9.95 12.25
C ILE A 12 -7.86 -11.43 11.87
N ASP A 13 -8.91 -12.04 11.33
CA ASP A 13 -8.83 -13.36 10.71
C ASP A 13 -8.37 -13.23 9.24
N PRO A 14 -7.20 -13.77 8.86
CA PRO A 14 -6.72 -13.69 7.48
C PRO A 14 -7.57 -14.53 6.49
N THR A 15 -8.37 -15.49 6.99
CA THR A 15 -9.26 -16.30 6.15
C THR A 15 -10.48 -15.51 5.65
N ASP A 16 -10.80 -14.39 6.31
CA ASP A 16 -11.88 -13.47 5.95
C ASP A 16 -11.51 -12.51 4.79
N ASP A 17 -10.24 -12.48 4.33
CA ASP A 17 -9.82 -11.69 3.16
C ASP A 17 -10.57 -12.14 1.89
N GLY A 18 -11.34 -11.23 1.32
CA GLY A 18 -12.25 -11.44 0.20
C GLY A 18 -13.70 -11.70 0.59
N TYR A 19 -14.01 -11.81 1.89
CA TYR A 19 -15.37 -11.99 2.39
C TYR A 19 -15.84 -10.81 3.23
N ARG A 20 -15.06 -10.42 4.25
CA ARG A 20 -15.40 -9.31 5.17
C ARG A 20 -14.58 -8.06 4.89
N HIS A 21 -13.38 -8.23 4.35
CA HIS A 21 -12.45 -7.16 4.02
C HIS A 21 -11.60 -7.53 2.81
N ILE A 22 -10.81 -6.58 2.31
CA ILE A 22 -9.74 -6.81 1.35
C ILE A 22 -8.43 -6.43 2.01
N ASN A 23 -7.50 -7.39 2.16
CA ASN A 23 -6.17 -7.10 2.67
C ASN A 23 -5.28 -6.50 1.57
N ILE A 24 -4.77 -5.29 1.77
CA ILE A 24 -3.77 -4.67 0.90
C ILE A 24 -2.39 -5.20 1.28
N TYR A 25 -2.04 -6.39 0.78
CA TYR A 25 -0.78 -7.04 1.10
C TYR A 25 -0.27 -7.83 -0.11
N SER A 26 1.04 -7.89 -0.32
CA SER A 26 1.64 -8.60 -1.45
C SER A 26 1.35 -10.10 -1.47
N LYS A 27 1.00 -10.70 -0.32
CA LYS A 27 0.51 -12.09 -0.23
C LYS A 27 -0.95 -12.18 0.20
N ALA A 28 -1.72 -11.11 0.03
CA ALA A 28 -3.17 -11.15 0.22
C ALA A 28 -3.81 -12.25 -0.63
N ARG A 29 -4.94 -12.79 -0.16
CA ARG A 29 -5.71 -13.81 -0.87
C ARG A 29 -6.40 -13.23 -2.09
N THR A 30 -6.93 -12.01 -2.00
CA THR A 30 -7.60 -11.36 -3.13
C THR A 30 -6.62 -10.83 -4.17
N LYS A 31 -6.97 -10.93 -5.46
CA LYS A 31 -6.16 -10.30 -6.53
C LYS A 31 -6.11 -8.78 -6.36
N LEU A 32 -7.24 -8.15 -5.99
CA LEU A 32 -7.29 -6.71 -5.77
C LEU A 32 -6.37 -6.30 -4.62
N GLY A 33 -6.39 -7.00 -3.49
CA GLY A 33 -5.49 -6.74 -2.37
C GLY A 33 -4.00 -6.79 -2.75
N ARG A 34 -3.61 -7.82 -3.51
CA ARG A 34 -2.22 -7.94 -4.03
C ARG A 34 -1.87 -6.81 -4.99
N ASP A 35 -2.77 -6.45 -5.89
CA ASP A 35 -2.50 -5.41 -6.89
C ASP A 35 -2.45 -4.00 -6.26
N LEU A 36 -3.21 -3.76 -5.19
CA LEU A 36 -3.18 -2.49 -4.45
C LEU A 36 -1.89 -2.32 -3.63
N SER A 37 -1.27 -3.42 -3.16
CA SER A 37 0.01 -3.37 -2.44
C SER A 37 1.08 -2.57 -3.19
N ASN A 38 1.93 -1.84 -2.44
CA ASN A 38 3.06 -1.09 -2.99
C ASN A 38 4.04 -1.99 -3.78
N PHE A 39 4.08 -3.28 -3.43
CA PHE A 39 4.93 -4.28 -4.08
C PHE A 39 4.47 -4.66 -5.49
N SER A 40 3.22 -4.38 -5.86
CA SER A 40 2.69 -4.77 -7.16
C SER A 40 3.37 -4.00 -8.29
N SER A 41 3.69 -4.72 -9.37
CA SER A 41 4.32 -4.20 -10.60
C SER A 41 3.30 -3.46 -11.49
N HIS A 42 2.64 -2.46 -10.93
CA HIS A 42 1.85 -1.48 -11.68
C HIS A 42 2.69 -0.22 -11.83
N SER A 43 3.31 -0.07 -13.00
CA SER A 43 4.16 1.08 -13.29
C SER A 43 3.36 2.36 -13.41
N PHE A 44 4.00 3.49 -13.12
CA PHE A 44 3.44 4.82 -13.25
C PHE A 44 4.55 5.85 -13.46
N LYS A 45 4.14 7.04 -13.88
CA LYS A 45 4.99 8.23 -13.94
C LYS A 45 4.49 9.26 -12.93
N LEU A 46 5.37 9.82 -12.11
CA LEU A 46 5.05 10.88 -11.17
C LEU A 46 6.00 12.06 -11.42
N GLU A 47 5.48 13.22 -11.83
CA GLU A 47 6.31 14.41 -12.01
C GLU A 47 6.58 15.09 -10.66
N PRO A 48 7.78 15.65 -10.44
CA PRO A 48 8.94 15.73 -11.35
C PRO A 48 9.86 14.49 -11.31
N TYR A 49 9.51 13.44 -10.57
CA TYR A 49 10.38 12.29 -10.26
C TYR A 49 10.59 11.30 -11.41
N GLY A 50 9.68 11.26 -12.38
CA GLY A 50 9.75 10.39 -13.57
C GLY A 50 9.04 9.04 -13.40
N TRP A 51 9.50 8.04 -14.14
CA TRP A 51 8.87 6.71 -14.21
C TRP A 51 9.36 5.77 -13.11
N PHE A 52 8.46 4.92 -12.60
CA PHE A 52 8.74 3.89 -11.61
C PHE A 52 7.96 2.59 -11.90
N PRO A 53 8.55 1.40 -11.64
CA PRO A 53 7.90 0.12 -11.89
C PRO A 53 6.89 -0.28 -10.79
N SER A 54 6.98 0.31 -9.58
CA SER A 54 6.06 0.07 -8.46
C SER A 54 6.17 1.19 -7.42
N VAL A 55 5.17 1.32 -6.55
CA VAL A 55 5.19 2.33 -5.46
C VAL A 55 6.27 1.99 -4.44
N GLU A 56 6.54 0.70 -4.18
CA GLU A 56 7.62 0.26 -3.30
C GLU A 56 8.99 0.76 -3.81
N THR A 57 9.20 0.72 -5.12
CA THR A 57 10.42 1.23 -5.75
C THR A 57 10.57 2.73 -5.55
N PHE A 58 9.49 3.48 -5.79
CA PHE A 58 9.47 4.92 -5.56
C PHE A 58 9.75 5.23 -4.09
N TYR A 59 9.06 4.57 -3.16
CA TYR A 59 9.21 4.74 -1.72
C TYR A 59 10.66 4.60 -1.27
N PHE A 60 11.35 3.50 -1.64
CA PHE A 60 12.74 3.32 -1.23
C PHE A 60 13.70 4.28 -1.90
N TRP A 61 13.55 4.55 -3.20
CA TRP A 61 14.39 5.52 -3.89
C TRP A 61 14.22 6.93 -3.31
N PHE A 62 12.98 7.36 -3.11
CA PHE A 62 12.63 8.67 -2.57
C PHE A 62 13.22 8.86 -1.18
N LEU A 63 13.05 7.87 -0.30
CA LEU A 63 13.56 7.93 1.06
C LEU A 63 15.09 7.92 1.15
N THR A 64 15.83 7.58 0.10
CA THR A 64 17.31 7.76 0.11
C THR A 64 17.73 9.21 -0.18
N GLY A 65 16.78 10.14 -0.25
CA GLY A 65 17.00 11.48 -0.77
C GLY A 65 17.26 11.47 -2.27
N GLN A 66 16.67 10.52 -3.01
CA GLN A 66 16.74 10.42 -4.47
C GLN A 66 18.16 10.17 -5.03
N LYS A 67 19.03 9.49 -4.26
CA LYS A 67 20.46 9.33 -4.59
C LYS A 67 20.79 8.09 -5.42
N HIS A 68 19.96 7.05 -5.35
CA HIS A 68 20.31 5.68 -5.79
C HIS A 68 19.42 5.18 -6.93
N ASP A 69 19.70 5.63 -8.15
CA ASP A 69 18.91 5.32 -9.35
C ASP A 69 18.91 3.83 -9.75
N ASP A 70 19.82 3.02 -9.21
CA ASP A 70 19.79 1.56 -9.35
C ASP A 70 18.53 0.95 -8.73
N LEU A 71 17.98 1.55 -7.67
CA LEU A 71 16.71 1.15 -7.08
C LEU A 71 15.55 1.24 -8.08
N ARG A 72 15.60 2.19 -9.03
CA ARG A 72 14.54 2.42 -10.02
C ARG A 72 14.36 1.24 -10.99
N LYS A 73 15.29 0.29 -11.03
CA LYS A 73 15.32 -0.86 -11.95
C LYS A 73 14.69 -2.13 -11.38
N VAL A 74 14.30 -2.12 -10.10
CA VAL A 74 13.80 -3.29 -9.38
C VAL A 74 12.46 -2.98 -8.73
N SER A 75 11.61 -4.00 -8.50
CA SER A 75 10.30 -3.86 -7.87
C SER A 75 10.06 -4.90 -6.77
N GLY A 76 9.06 -4.65 -5.93
CA GLY A 76 8.62 -5.58 -4.88
C GLY A 76 9.74 -6.02 -3.94
N ALA A 77 9.86 -7.34 -3.72
CA ALA A 77 10.86 -7.89 -2.79
C ALA A 77 12.30 -7.59 -3.21
N ALA A 78 12.59 -7.51 -4.50
CA ALA A 78 13.91 -7.15 -5.00
C ALA A 78 14.27 -5.69 -4.70
N ALA A 79 13.30 -4.77 -4.79
CA ALA A 79 13.50 -3.37 -4.41
C ALA A 79 13.80 -3.24 -2.92
N LYS A 80 13.02 -3.91 -2.06
CA LYS A 80 13.29 -3.95 -0.61
C LYS A 80 14.68 -4.49 -0.29
N ALA A 81 15.07 -5.60 -0.92
CA ALA A 81 16.40 -6.19 -0.72
C ALA A 81 17.53 -5.26 -1.19
N ALA A 82 17.36 -4.58 -2.34
CA ALA A 82 18.34 -3.62 -2.84
C ALA A 82 18.44 -2.39 -1.92
N ALA A 83 17.31 -1.86 -1.45
CA ALA A 83 17.24 -0.70 -0.58
C ALA A 83 17.88 -0.92 0.80
N ASN A 84 18.01 -2.17 1.25
CA ASN A 84 18.69 -2.49 2.50
C ASN A 84 20.18 -2.08 2.49
N LYS A 85 20.79 -1.94 1.31
CA LYS A 85 22.18 -1.44 1.17
C LYS A 85 22.32 0.04 1.52
N TYR A 86 21.22 0.79 1.45
CA TYR A 86 21.18 2.25 1.57
C TYR A 86 20.40 2.71 2.81
N MET A 87 20.24 1.85 3.82
CA MET A 87 19.47 2.20 5.03
C MET A 87 20.06 3.41 5.76
N HIS A 88 21.39 3.58 5.74
CA HIS A 88 22.06 4.74 6.35
C HIS A 88 21.84 6.06 5.59
N ASP A 89 21.45 6.00 4.32
CA ASP A 89 21.16 7.18 3.51
C ASP A 89 19.70 7.62 3.61
N ARG A 90 18.88 6.90 4.38
CA ARG A 90 17.46 7.20 4.49
C ARG A 90 17.22 8.51 5.24
N ILE A 91 16.39 9.36 4.64
CA ILE A 91 15.83 10.53 5.31
C ILE A 91 14.72 10.09 6.27
N GLU A 92 14.45 10.92 7.27
CA GLU A 92 13.31 10.75 8.17
C GLU A 92 12.00 10.85 7.39
N MET A 93 11.04 9.99 7.71
CA MET A 93 9.73 9.99 7.07
C MET A 93 8.83 11.03 7.74
N THR A 94 8.64 12.16 7.06
CA THR A 94 7.78 13.26 7.50
C THR A 94 6.38 13.18 6.86
N ASP A 95 5.45 14.02 7.31
CA ASP A 95 4.11 14.13 6.70
C ASP A 95 4.16 14.57 5.22
N ASP A 96 5.13 15.42 4.86
CA ASP A 96 5.39 15.78 3.46
C ASP A 96 5.85 14.57 2.63
N CYS A 97 6.68 13.70 3.22
CA CYS A 97 7.08 12.44 2.57
C CYS A 97 5.85 11.55 2.35
N ILE A 98 4.98 11.42 3.35
CA ILE A 98 3.74 10.64 3.26
C ILE A 98 2.87 11.18 2.13
N SER A 99 2.66 12.49 2.05
CA SER A 99 1.86 13.12 1.01
C SER A 99 2.38 12.80 -0.40
N ILE A 100 3.70 12.87 -0.60
CA ILE A 100 4.33 12.51 -1.88
C ILE A 100 4.19 11.01 -2.21
N ILE A 101 4.22 10.14 -1.20
CA ILE A 101 3.97 8.70 -1.39
C ILE A 101 2.49 8.45 -1.73
N GLN A 102 1.55 9.20 -1.14
CA GLN A 102 0.14 9.14 -1.52
C GLN A 102 -0.07 9.57 -2.97
N ASP A 103 0.63 10.60 -3.45
CA ASP A 103 0.62 10.99 -4.86
C ASP A 103 1.13 9.87 -5.77
N ALA A 104 2.15 9.12 -5.35
CA ALA A 104 2.61 7.94 -6.09
C ALA A 104 1.55 6.83 -6.14
N ILE A 105 0.82 6.60 -5.05
CA ILE A 105 -0.31 5.66 -5.02
C ILE A 105 -1.43 6.12 -5.97
N CYS A 106 -1.81 7.40 -5.92
CA CYS A 106 -2.77 8.00 -6.83
C CYS A 106 -2.34 7.83 -8.29
N ALA A 107 -1.09 8.16 -8.62
CA ALA A 107 -0.53 8.02 -9.96
C ALA A 107 -0.57 6.56 -10.44
N LYS A 108 -0.22 5.60 -9.57
CA LYS A 108 -0.38 4.15 -9.84
C LYS A 108 -1.82 3.82 -10.19
N ILE A 109 -2.81 4.24 -9.41
CA ILE A 109 -4.21 3.90 -9.67
C ILE A 109 -4.69 4.52 -10.98
N ILE A 110 -4.51 5.84 -11.16
CA ILE A 110 -5.06 6.60 -12.30
C ILE A 110 -4.46 6.10 -13.63
N GLN A 111 -3.17 5.77 -13.65
CA GLN A 111 -2.49 5.32 -14.87
C GLN A 111 -2.68 3.83 -15.18
N ASN A 112 -3.41 3.10 -14.31
CA ASN A 112 -3.72 1.69 -14.51
C ASN A 112 -5.27 1.50 -14.52
N PRO A 113 -5.95 1.74 -15.66
CA PRO A 113 -7.42 1.80 -15.71
C PRO A 113 -8.14 0.53 -15.23
N GLU A 114 -7.60 -0.65 -15.51
CA GLU A 114 -8.18 -1.92 -15.02
C GLU A 114 -8.14 -1.99 -13.48
N LEU A 115 -7.04 -1.52 -12.88
CA LEU A 115 -6.89 -1.48 -11.43
C LEU A 115 -7.84 -0.45 -10.81
N ALA A 116 -7.92 0.75 -11.40
CA ALA A 116 -8.87 1.78 -10.98
C ALA A 116 -10.31 1.27 -11.01
N GLU A 117 -10.71 0.58 -12.09
CA GLU A 117 -12.07 0.06 -12.22
C GLU A 117 -12.39 -1.04 -11.19
N ARG A 118 -11.41 -1.91 -10.89
CA ARG A 118 -11.56 -2.94 -9.84
C ARG A 118 -11.61 -2.32 -8.44
N LEU A 119 -10.82 -1.29 -8.17
CA LEU A 119 -10.88 -0.51 -6.93
C LEU A 119 -12.26 0.15 -6.79
N ARG A 120 -12.75 0.82 -7.83
CA ARG A 120 -14.06 1.48 -7.85
C ARG A 120 -15.21 0.51 -7.58
N LYS A 121 -15.20 -0.66 -8.24
CA LYS A 121 -16.24 -1.70 -8.07
C LYS A 121 -16.20 -2.41 -6.71
N SER A 122 -15.10 -2.30 -5.97
CA SER A 122 -14.99 -2.93 -4.66
C SER A 122 -15.96 -2.33 -3.64
N LYS A 123 -16.45 -3.18 -2.73
CA LYS A 123 -17.42 -2.84 -1.69
C LYS A 123 -16.96 -3.17 -0.27
N LEU A 124 -16.04 -4.11 -0.13
CA LEU A 124 -15.49 -4.49 1.17
C LEU A 124 -14.54 -3.41 1.69
N PRO A 125 -14.45 -3.21 3.02
CA PRO A 125 -13.45 -2.32 3.61
C PRO A 125 -12.03 -2.82 3.35
N PHE A 126 -11.08 -1.89 3.23
CA PHE A 126 -9.66 -2.22 3.10
C PHE A 126 -8.97 -2.35 4.45
N TYR A 127 -8.08 -3.34 4.56
CA TYR A 127 -7.26 -3.60 5.74
C TYR A 127 -5.81 -3.71 5.29
N HIS A 128 -4.85 -3.47 6.18
CA HIS A 128 -3.44 -3.71 5.93
C HIS A 128 -2.83 -4.48 7.08
N TYR A 129 -2.50 -5.75 6.83
CA TYR A 129 -1.83 -6.60 7.81
C TYR A 129 -0.96 -7.64 7.11
N TYR A 130 0.07 -8.11 7.80
CA TYR A 130 0.97 -9.12 7.29
C TYR A 130 0.66 -10.52 7.83
N VAL A 131 0.97 -11.54 7.04
CA VAL A 131 0.91 -12.94 7.47
C VAL A 131 2.28 -13.58 7.32
N TYR A 132 2.94 -13.86 8.45
CA TYR A 132 4.28 -14.46 8.50
C TYR A 132 4.30 -15.65 9.44
N GLY A 133 4.70 -16.83 8.94
CA GLY A 133 4.84 -18.04 9.77
C GLY A 133 3.57 -18.43 10.53
N GLY A 134 2.39 -18.17 9.97
CA GLY A 134 1.09 -18.41 10.61
C GLY A 134 0.64 -17.34 11.61
N LYS A 135 1.43 -16.27 11.79
CA LYS A 135 1.08 -15.13 12.66
C LYS A 135 0.56 -13.96 11.83
N VAL A 136 -0.50 -13.33 12.33
CA VAL A 136 -0.99 -12.05 11.83
C VAL A 136 -0.24 -10.93 12.55
N VAL A 137 0.29 -10.00 11.78
CA VAL A 137 0.86 -8.75 12.29
C VAL A 137 -0.04 -7.63 11.81
N ASP A 138 -0.83 -7.09 12.72
CA ASP A 138 -1.63 -5.91 12.47
C ASP A 138 -0.75 -4.67 12.46
N VAL A 139 -0.92 -3.83 11.44
CA VAL A 139 -0.21 -2.57 11.25
C VAL A 139 -1.18 -1.43 10.97
N SER A 140 -2.46 -1.60 11.31
CA SER A 140 -3.51 -0.59 11.14
C SER A 140 -3.11 0.75 11.77
N ASP A 141 -2.56 0.72 12.98
CA ASP A 141 -2.29 1.95 13.74
C ASP A 141 -1.07 2.71 13.19
N GLU A 142 -0.05 2.00 12.72
CA GLU A 142 1.17 2.59 12.17
C GLU A 142 0.97 3.14 10.75
N HIS A 143 -0.02 2.60 10.02
CA HIS A 143 -0.20 2.83 8.59
C HIS A 143 -1.65 3.15 8.22
N ASP A 144 -2.42 3.76 9.12
CA ASP A 144 -3.82 4.14 8.85
C ASP A 144 -3.96 5.02 7.60
N TRP A 145 -3.02 5.97 7.44
CA TRP A 145 -2.94 6.82 6.25
C TRP A 145 -2.90 6.01 4.94
N PHE A 146 -2.28 4.83 4.93
CA PHE A 146 -2.12 4.00 3.75
C PHE A 146 -3.46 3.41 3.31
N VAL A 147 -4.22 2.84 4.24
CA VAL A 147 -5.57 2.32 3.98
C VAL A 147 -6.51 3.46 3.59
N LYS A 148 -6.47 4.56 4.35
CA LYS A 148 -7.28 5.77 4.08
C LYS A 148 -7.04 6.30 2.67
N THR A 149 -5.81 6.28 2.18
CA THR A 149 -5.48 6.72 0.80
C THR A 149 -6.28 5.95 -0.25
N PHE A 150 -6.39 4.62 -0.13
CA PHE A 150 -7.17 3.83 -1.09
C PHE A 150 -8.67 4.05 -0.94
N GLU A 151 -9.17 4.29 0.28
CA GLU A 151 -10.56 4.62 0.52
C GLU A 151 -10.95 5.98 -0.08
N ASP A 152 -10.09 6.99 0.08
CA ASP A 152 -10.27 8.32 -0.49
C ASP A 152 -10.27 8.23 -2.03
N ILE A 153 -9.30 7.53 -2.63
CA ILE A 153 -9.27 7.29 -4.09
C ILE A 153 -10.53 6.57 -4.56
N ARG A 154 -10.98 5.52 -3.85
CA ARG A 154 -12.19 4.77 -4.20
C ARG A 154 -13.43 5.65 -4.17
N THR A 155 -13.52 6.56 -3.20
CA THR A 155 -14.64 7.51 -3.06
C THR A 155 -14.70 8.43 -4.28
N VAL A 156 -13.59 9.08 -4.62
CA VAL A 156 -13.49 9.96 -5.80
C VAL A 156 -13.81 9.22 -7.10
N LEU A 157 -13.30 7.99 -7.27
CA LEU A 157 -13.58 7.18 -8.46
C LEU A 157 -15.07 6.82 -8.61
N LYS A 158 -15.80 6.70 -7.50
CA LYS A 158 -17.25 6.41 -7.52
C LYS A 158 -18.05 7.67 -7.85
N GLU A 159 -17.67 8.82 -7.32
CA GLU A 159 -18.33 10.10 -7.58
C GLU A 159 -18.24 10.50 -9.06
N ASN A 160 -17.05 10.37 -9.67
CA ASN A 160 -16.82 10.72 -11.08
C ASN A 160 -17.52 9.80 -12.11
N ASN A 161 -18.21 8.74 -11.68
CA ASN A 161 -18.96 7.82 -12.56
C ASN A 161 -20.49 7.92 -12.39
N ASN A 162 -20.97 8.88 -11.58
CA ASN A 162 -22.40 9.12 -11.38
C ASN A 162 -22.95 10.27 -12.26
N GLU A 163 -22.18 10.71 -13.27
CA GLU A 163 -22.61 11.63 -14.35
C GLU A 163 -22.87 10.86 -15.65
#